data_AF-A0A0F9LIQ1-F1
#
_entry.id   AF-A0A0F9LIQ1-F1
#
_cell.length_a   1.000
_cell.length_b   1.000
_cell.length_c   1.000
_cell.angle_alpha   90.00
_cell.angle_beta   90.00
_cell.angle_gamma   90.00
#
_symmetry.space_group_name_H-M   'P 1'
#
loop_
_entity.id
_entity.type
_entity.pdbx_description
1 polymer ?
#
loop_
_entity_poly.entity_id
_entity_poly.type
_entity_poly.pdbx_seq_one_letter_code
_entity_poly.pdbx_strand_id
1 'polypeptide(L)'
;MSTQPTLPGVDSLPKTFDGVTYTPKHDQKRLTGQLKAVYKILSTGPWYTLQDIRTLVFTYSKGKMIASEASVSARLRDLRKEKFGGHTVNKRHRGDPKRGLWEYQLERRGK
;
A
#
# COMPACT_ATOMS: atom_id res chain seq x y z
N MET A 1 -29.55 -18.30 5.69
CA MET A 1 -29.41 -16.85 5.95
C MET A 1 -27.94 -16.50 5.78
N SER A 2 -27.54 -15.98 4.62
CA SER A 2 -26.13 -15.72 4.29
C SER A 2 -25.74 -14.30 4.69
N THR A 3 -24.99 -14.17 5.78
CA THR A 3 -24.45 -12.89 6.25
C THR A 3 -23.24 -12.51 5.40
N GLN A 4 -23.41 -11.58 4.45
CA GLN A 4 -22.29 -10.93 3.77
C GLN A 4 -21.57 -10.00 4.77
N PRO A 5 -20.23 -10.02 4.88
CA PRO A 5 -19.51 -9.02 5.64
C PRO A 5 -19.47 -7.70 4.86
N THR A 6 -20.21 -6.71 5.35
CA THR A 6 -20.12 -5.31 4.92
C THR A 6 -18.70 -4.79 5.17
N LEU A 7 -17.91 -4.66 4.11
CA LEU A 7 -16.57 -4.09 4.15
C LEU A 7 -16.65 -2.61 4.57
N PRO A 8 -15.89 -2.16 5.58
CA PRO A 8 -15.75 -0.73 5.81
C PRO A 8 -15.00 -0.11 4.63
N GLY A 9 -15.60 0.91 4.03
CA GLY A 9 -14.95 1.74 3.02
C GLY A 9 -13.61 2.30 3.53
N VAL A 10 -12.73 2.67 2.59
CA VAL A 10 -11.35 3.19 2.79
C VAL A 10 -11.24 4.41 3.72
N ASP A 11 -12.35 4.88 4.26
CA ASP A 11 -12.53 5.97 5.21
C ASP A 11 -12.33 5.53 6.67
N SER A 12 -12.36 4.22 6.96
CA SER A 12 -12.31 3.66 8.33
C SER A 12 -10.98 3.01 8.72
N LEU A 13 -9.87 3.42 8.10
CA LEU A 13 -8.55 2.94 8.51
C LEU A 13 -8.10 3.68 9.80
N PRO A 14 -7.64 2.96 10.85
CA PRO A 14 -7.18 3.53 12.10
C PRO A 14 -5.94 4.37 11.87
N LYS A 15 -5.97 5.53 12.52
CA LYS A 15 -5.16 6.71 12.26
C LYS A 15 -3.75 6.66 12.89
N THR A 16 -3.38 5.62 13.64
CA THR A 16 -2.16 5.62 14.47
C THR A 16 -1.04 4.77 13.87
N PHE A 17 0.09 5.44 13.57
CA PHE A 17 1.38 4.82 13.28
C PHE A 17 2.26 4.97 14.52
N ASP A 18 2.41 3.89 15.30
CA ASP A 18 3.25 3.88 16.51
C ASP A 18 4.74 3.81 16.15
N GLY A 19 5.32 4.96 15.82
CA GLY A 19 6.78 5.15 15.71
C GLY A 19 7.22 6.21 16.71
N VAL A 20 8.29 5.97 17.46
CA VAL A 20 8.75 6.84 18.58
C VAL A 20 9.28 8.21 18.09
N THR A 21 9.38 8.42 16.78
CA THR A 21 9.80 9.69 16.14
C THR A 21 8.63 10.34 15.37
N TYR A 22 7.41 10.23 15.90
CA TYR A 22 6.16 10.60 15.20
C TYR A 22 5.70 12.01 15.56
N THR A 23 5.70 12.91 14.57
CA THR A 23 5.06 14.23 14.67
C THR A 23 3.66 14.16 14.02
N PRO A 24 2.59 13.99 14.81
CA PRO A 24 1.26 13.58 14.32
C PRO A 24 0.61 14.56 13.32
N LYS A 25 0.88 15.87 13.39
CA LYS A 25 0.16 16.84 12.54
C LYS A 25 0.51 16.79 11.04
N HIS A 26 1.76 16.45 10.69
CA HIS A 26 2.24 16.53 9.30
C HIS A 26 2.53 15.15 8.71
N ASP A 27 3.16 14.26 9.49
CA ASP A 27 3.49 12.91 9.01
C ASP A 27 2.27 12.01 8.87
N GLN A 28 1.27 12.16 9.73
CA GLN A 28 0.06 11.35 9.66
C GLN A 28 -0.71 11.58 8.35
N LYS A 29 -0.90 12.85 7.93
CA LYS A 29 -1.58 13.16 6.67
C LYS A 29 -0.79 12.65 5.46
N ARG A 30 0.53 12.83 5.47
CA ARG A 30 1.40 12.40 4.36
C ARG A 30 1.49 10.87 4.26
N LEU A 31 1.71 10.17 5.37
CA LEU A 31 1.82 8.71 5.44
C LEU A 31 0.48 8.02 5.13
N THR A 32 -0.63 8.59 5.59
CA THR A 32 -1.97 8.07 5.25
C THR A 32 -2.27 8.31 3.77
N GLY A 33 -1.88 9.46 3.22
CA GLY A 33 -1.99 9.73 1.78
C GLY A 33 -1.17 8.76 0.92
N GLN A 34 0.08 8.49 1.31
CA GLN A 34 0.93 7.49 0.64
C GLN A 34 0.33 6.09 0.72
N LEU A 35 -0.15 5.66 1.89
CA LEU A 35 -0.78 4.35 2.05
C LEU A 35 -2.01 4.22 1.14
N LYS A 36 -2.89 5.24 1.13
CA LYS A 36 -4.09 5.26 0.28
C LYS A 36 -3.73 5.22 -1.22
N ALA A 37 -2.72 5.97 -1.64
CA ALA A 37 -2.26 5.97 -3.03
C ALA A 37 -1.71 4.59 -3.44
N VAL A 38 -0.84 4.00 -2.61
CA VAL A 38 -0.29 2.66 -2.84
C VAL A 38 -1.41 1.61 -2.89
N TYR A 39 -2.36 1.65 -1.96
CA TYR A 39 -3.53 0.78 -1.97
C TYR A 39 -4.33 0.93 -3.26
N LYS A 40 -4.66 2.16 -3.67
CA LYS A 40 -5.44 2.43 -4.89
C LYS A 40 -4.74 1.86 -6.13
N ILE A 41 -3.42 2.07 -6.24
CA ILE A 41 -2.61 1.53 -7.34
C ILE A 41 -2.63 0.01 -7.33
N LEU A 42 -2.34 -0.64 -6.21
CA LEU A 42 -2.25 -2.11 -6.16
C LEU A 42 -3.63 -2.78 -6.23
N SER A 43 -4.69 -2.11 -5.79
CA SER A 43 -6.08 -2.60 -5.91
C SER A 43 -6.56 -2.76 -7.35
N THR A 44 -5.79 -2.23 -8.32
CA THR A 44 -6.05 -2.47 -9.74
C THR A 44 -5.82 -3.94 -10.12
N GLY A 45 -4.99 -4.69 -9.38
CA GLY A 45 -4.77 -6.12 -9.56
C GLY A 45 -3.52 -6.57 -10.34
N PRO A 46 -2.78 -5.74 -11.11
CA PRO A 46 -1.49 -6.13 -11.69
C PRO A 46 -0.37 -6.27 -10.65
N TRP A 47 0.71 -6.93 -11.08
CA TRP A 47 1.97 -6.98 -10.37
C TRP A 47 2.80 -5.74 -10.69
N TYR A 48 3.32 -5.09 -9.64
CA TYR A 48 4.14 -3.90 -9.77
C TYR A 48 5.45 -4.04 -9.01
N THR A 49 6.54 -3.52 -9.56
CA THR A 49 7.81 -3.41 -8.82
C THR A 49 7.77 -2.23 -7.84
N LEU A 50 8.71 -2.15 -6.91
CA LEU A 50 8.82 -0.98 -6.01
C LEU A 50 9.03 0.32 -6.80
N GLN A 51 9.80 0.25 -7.89
CA GLN A 51 10.04 1.37 -8.79
C GLN A 51 8.77 1.80 -9.53
N ASP A 52 7.97 0.85 -10.00
CA ASP A 52 6.68 1.13 -10.64
C ASP A 52 5.72 1.80 -9.66
N ILE A 53 5.58 1.25 -8.45
CA ILE A 53 4.69 1.80 -7.42
C ILE A 53 5.12 3.23 -7.07
N ARG A 54 6.42 3.47 -6.88
CA ARG A 54 6.96 4.82 -6.64
C ARG A 54 6.58 5.78 -7.76
N THR A 55 6.78 5.36 -9.01
CA THR A 55 6.50 6.19 -10.20
C THR A 55 5.01 6.48 -10.30
N LEU A 56 4.16 5.48 -10.07
CA LEU A 56 2.71 5.63 -10.09
C LEU A 56 2.21 6.54 -8.96
N VAL A 57 2.79 6.47 -7.75
CA VAL A 57 2.47 7.39 -6.66
C VAL A 57 2.86 8.83 -7.01
N PHE A 58 4.03 9.02 -7.63
CA PHE A 58 4.48 10.33 -8.08
C PHE A 58 3.53 10.89 -9.16
N THR A 59 3.18 10.09 -10.16
CA THR A 59 2.23 10.48 -11.22
C THR A 59 0.82 10.76 -10.67
N TYR A 60 0.30 9.88 -9.80
CA TYR A 60 -1.01 10.03 -9.16
C TYR A 60 -1.11 11.32 -8.36
N SER A 61 -0.04 11.72 -7.68
CA SER A 61 0.03 12.96 -6.91
C SER A 61 0.41 14.20 -7.72
N LYS A 62 0.57 14.09 -9.05
CA LYS A 62 1.06 15.16 -9.94
C LYS A 62 2.39 15.75 -9.46
N GLY A 63 3.29 14.89 -8.99
CA GLY A 63 4.61 15.25 -8.48
C GLY A 63 4.63 15.86 -7.07
N LYS A 64 3.48 15.96 -6.39
CA LYS A 64 3.41 16.50 -5.02
C LYS A 64 3.85 15.51 -3.95
N MET A 65 3.84 14.21 -4.25
CA MET A 65 4.15 13.14 -3.29
C MET A 65 5.28 12.27 -3.82
N ILE A 66 6.40 12.30 -3.10
CA ILE A 66 7.56 11.45 -3.38
C ILE A 66 7.56 10.32 -2.34
N ALA A 67 7.58 9.08 -2.82
CA ALA A 67 7.74 7.89 -2.00
C ALA A 67 9.03 7.16 -2.42
N SER A 68 9.90 6.86 -1.47
CA SER A 68 11.07 5.99 -1.73
C SER A 68 10.63 4.53 -1.72
N GLU A 69 11.44 3.64 -2.29
CA GLU A 69 11.18 2.19 -2.26
C GLU A 69 11.09 1.65 -0.83
N ALA A 70 11.88 2.22 0.09
CA ALA A 70 11.79 1.94 1.52
C ALA A 70 10.44 2.39 2.11
N SER A 71 9.94 3.58 1.76
CA SER A 71 8.60 4.02 2.17
C SER A 71 7.51 3.11 1.61
N VAL A 72 7.60 2.73 0.34
CA VAL A 72 6.63 1.82 -0.31
C VAL A 72 6.63 0.46 0.39
N SER A 73 7.79 -0.13 0.68
CA SER A 73 7.86 -1.43 1.39
C SER A 73 7.26 -1.36 2.80
N ALA A 74 7.47 -0.26 3.51
CA ALA A 74 6.79 -0.02 4.79
C ALA A 74 5.27 0.07 4.63
N ARG A 75 4.77 0.75 3.57
CA ARG A 75 3.32 0.82 3.30
C ARG A 75 2.74 -0.55 2.92
N LEU A 76 3.45 -1.34 2.12
CA LEU A 76 3.06 -2.72 1.77
C LEU A 76 2.92 -3.59 3.02
N ARG A 77 3.84 -3.45 3.99
CA ARG A 77 3.75 -4.13 5.28
C ARG A 77 2.55 -3.65 6.08
N ASP A 78 2.27 -2.35 6.08
CA ASP A 78 1.10 -1.81 6.77
C ASP A 78 -0.21 -2.33 6.16
N LEU A 79 -0.32 -2.46 4.84
CA LEU A 79 -1.53 -3.03 4.20
C LEU A 79 -1.88 -4.44 4.68
N ARG A 80 -0.89 -5.23 5.12
CA ARG A 80 -1.10 -6.58 5.67
C ARG A 80 -1.66 -6.59 7.08
N LYS A 81 -1.53 -5.48 7.82
CA LYS A 81 -2.03 -5.41 9.20
C LYS A 81 -3.55 -5.34 9.16
N GLU A 82 -4.22 -6.08 10.05
CA GLU A 82 -5.69 -6.07 10.17
C GLU A 82 -6.25 -4.66 10.35
N LYS A 83 -5.51 -3.82 11.10
CA LYS A 83 -5.86 -2.42 11.29
C LYS A 83 -6.07 -1.71 9.95
N PHE A 84 -5.28 -2.01 8.92
CA PHE A 84 -5.42 -1.38 7.61
C PHE A 84 -6.26 -2.18 6.59
N GLY A 85 -7.07 -3.13 7.06
CA GLY A 85 -7.93 -3.96 6.21
C GLY A 85 -7.41 -5.39 5.99
N GLY A 86 -6.25 -5.74 6.56
CA GLY A 86 -5.73 -7.11 6.54
C GLY A 86 -5.55 -7.66 5.12
N HIS A 87 -5.05 -6.84 4.20
CA HIS A 87 -4.99 -7.21 2.79
C HIS A 87 -3.89 -8.22 2.50
N THR A 88 -4.18 -9.20 1.64
CA THR A 88 -3.17 -10.13 1.14
C THR A 88 -2.30 -9.43 0.09
N VAL A 89 -1.02 -9.21 0.43
CA VAL A 89 -0.03 -8.68 -0.51
C VAL A 89 0.90 -9.79 -0.95
N ASN A 90 0.69 -10.27 -2.17
CA ASN A 90 1.53 -11.26 -2.83
C ASN A 90 2.88 -10.64 -3.18
N LYS A 91 3.94 -11.45 -3.11
CA LYS A 91 5.31 -11.07 -3.47
C LYS A 91 5.92 -12.16 -4.34
N ARG A 92 6.49 -11.81 -5.49
CA ARG A 92 7.20 -12.77 -6.37
C ARG A 92 8.46 -12.15 -6.97
N HIS A 93 9.38 -12.99 -7.44
CA HIS A 93 10.49 -12.53 -8.26
C HIS A 93 10.03 -12.23 -9.69
N ARG A 94 10.54 -11.14 -10.26
CA ARG A 94 10.30 -10.78 -11.66
C ARG A 94 11.36 -11.40 -12.55
N GLY A 95 10.99 -12.44 -13.29
CA GLY A 95 11.89 -13.13 -14.22
C GLY A 95 12.96 -13.94 -13.50
N ASP A 96 14.20 -13.86 -13.98
CA ASP A 96 15.32 -14.64 -13.44
C ASP A 96 15.67 -14.21 -11.99
N PRO A 97 15.68 -15.14 -11.01
CA PRO A 97 16.08 -14.86 -9.63
C PRO A 97 17.44 -14.17 -9.50
N LYS A 98 18.36 -14.38 -10.45
CA LYS A 98 19.68 -13.73 -10.48
C LYS A 98 19.61 -12.21 -10.66
N ARG A 99 18.50 -11.68 -11.20
CA ARG A 99 18.29 -10.23 -11.34
C ARG A 99 17.80 -9.58 -10.04
N GLY A 100 17.38 -10.36 -9.03
CA GLY A 100 17.03 -9.87 -7.69
C GLY A 100 15.79 -8.96 -7.64
N LEU A 101 15.02 -8.84 -8.73
CA LEU A 101 13.91 -7.90 -8.80
C LEU A 101 12.63 -8.52 -8.22
N TRP A 102 11.94 -7.77 -7.37
CA TRP A 102 10.72 -8.20 -6.69
C TRP A 102 9.50 -7.40 -7.17
N GLU A 103 8.42 -8.14 -7.43
CA GLU A 103 7.09 -7.61 -7.73
C GLU A 103 6.12 -7.89 -6.60
N TYR A 104 5.17 -6.98 -6.44
CA TYR A 104 4.13 -7.01 -5.43
C TYR A 104 2.76 -6.84 -6.09
N GLN A 105 1.78 -7.56 -5.58
CA GLN A 105 0.40 -7.50 -6.03
C GLN A 105 -0.51 -7.54 -4.81
N LEU A 106 -1.58 -6.75 -4.83
CA LEU A 106 -2.65 -6.90 -3.87
C LEU A 106 -3.63 -7.94 -4.41
N GLU A 107 -3.89 -8.99 -3.62
CA GLU A 107 -4.97 -9.92 -3.95
C GLU A 107 -6.28 -9.15 -3.96
N ARG A 108 -6.88 -9.04 -5.14
CA ARG A 108 -8.21 -8.47 -5.27
C ARG A 108 -9.17 -9.50 -4.67
N ARG A 109 -9.63 -9.27 -3.44
CA ARG A 109 -10.81 -9.98 -2.92
C ARG A 109 -11.96 -9.71 -3.90
N GLY A 110 -12.33 -10.73 -4.65
CA GLY A 110 -13.56 -10.72 -5.44
C GLY A 110 -14.71 -10.39 -4.49
N LYS A 111 -15.49 -9.37 -4.85
CA LYS A 111 -16.86 -9.26 -4.33
C LYS A 111 -17.69 -10.35 -4.96
#